data_AF-A0A659URQ8-F1
#
_entry.id   AF-A0A659URQ8-F1
#
_cell.length_a   1.000
_cell.length_b   1.000
_cell.length_c   1.000
_cell.angle_alpha   90.00
_cell.angle_beta   90.00
_cell.angle_gamma   90.00
#
_symmetry.space_group_name_H-M   'P 1'
#
loop_
_entity.id
_entity.type
_entity.pdbx_description
1 polymer ?
#
loop_
_entity_poly.entity_id
_entity_poly.type
_entity_poly.pdbx_seq_one_letter_code
_entity_poly.pdbx_strand_id
1 'polypeptide(L)'
;MAYSDPTYVIFDGDQDGWAYRFMKGWNANDNMHFSFNNAHDLDTMTSRAQSEDYVKRNLRARMEQSTQVLALIGERTKNLYRFVRWELELALDLGLPIVAANINEARKQDDYCPPIIRDKCVVHVPFKMKAIQYALANWPSEYRGLPLADRSAGSRHYTDDTYRKMGL
;
A
#
# COMPACT_ATOMS: atom_id res chain seq x y z
N MET A 1 10.75 9.15 17.08
CA MET A 1 9.55 9.93 16.72
C MET A 1 8.56 8.97 16.11
N ALA A 2 7.39 8.80 16.73
CA ALA A 2 6.34 7.94 16.23
C ALA A 2 5.70 8.61 15.00
N TYR A 3 5.93 8.06 13.81
CA TYR A 3 5.24 8.50 12.60
C TYR A 3 3.83 7.92 12.64
N SER A 4 2.83 8.80 12.82
CA SER A 4 1.39 8.48 12.91
C SER A 4 0.67 8.93 11.63
N ASP A 5 1.36 8.89 10.50
CA ASP A 5 0.80 9.31 9.23
C ASP A 5 -0.30 8.33 8.79
N PRO A 6 -1.54 8.81 8.56
CA PRO A 6 -2.66 7.93 8.23
C PRO A 6 -2.37 7.20 6.92
N THR A 7 -2.29 5.87 7.00
CA THR A 7 -1.94 5.01 5.87
C THR A 7 -3.17 4.22 5.43
N TYR A 8 -3.53 4.35 4.16
CA TYR A 8 -4.57 3.55 3.55
C TYR A 8 -4.00 2.23 3.04
N VAL A 9 -4.62 1.09 3.34
CA VAL A 9 -4.14 -0.24 2.88
C VAL A 9 -5.07 -0.82 1.81
N ILE A 10 -4.49 -1.17 0.67
CA ILE A 10 -5.16 -1.84 -0.45
C ILE A 10 -4.64 -3.27 -0.55
N PHE A 11 -5.53 -4.26 -0.64
CA PHE A 11 -5.15 -5.67 -0.80
C PHE A 11 -6.31 -6.51 -1.33
N ASP A 12 -6.00 -7.75 -1.73
CA ASP A 12 -7.02 -8.77 -2.05
C ASP A 12 -7.65 -9.31 -0.75
N GLY A 13 -8.90 -8.92 -0.49
CA GLY A 13 -9.63 -9.37 0.71
C GLY A 13 -9.87 -10.88 0.78
N ASP A 14 -9.94 -11.56 -0.37
CA ASP A 14 -10.24 -12.99 -0.47
C ASP A 14 -8.98 -13.85 -0.31
N GLN A 15 -7.86 -13.45 -0.92
CA GLN A 15 -6.62 -14.25 -0.95
C GLN A 15 -5.55 -13.73 0.00
N ASP A 16 -5.44 -12.41 0.18
CA ASP A 16 -4.34 -11.76 0.89
C ASP A 16 -4.76 -11.19 2.25
N GLY A 17 -5.99 -11.46 2.70
CA GLY A 17 -6.49 -11.01 4.00
C GLY A 17 -5.67 -11.50 5.21
N TRP A 18 -4.95 -12.61 5.06
CA TRP A 18 -4.00 -13.09 6.06
C TRP A 18 -2.82 -12.13 6.24
N ALA A 19 -2.33 -11.52 5.15
CA ALA A 19 -1.17 -10.61 5.18
C ALA A 19 -1.53 -9.35 5.97
N TYR A 20 -2.71 -8.78 5.73
CA TYR A 20 -3.22 -7.67 6.53
C TYR A 20 -3.38 -8.03 8.01
N ARG A 21 -3.94 -9.20 8.34
CA ARG A 21 -4.06 -9.68 9.73
C ARG A 21 -2.69 -9.85 10.39
N PHE A 22 -1.70 -10.34 9.64
CA PHE A 22 -0.33 -10.49 10.11
C PHE A 22 0.31 -9.14 10.44
N MET A 23 0.12 -8.14 9.58
CA MET A 23 0.56 -6.76 9.82
C MET A 23 -0.07 -6.13 11.06
N LYS A 24 -1.36 -6.40 11.32
CA LYS A 24 -2.01 -5.97 12.57
C LYS A 24 -1.34 -6.60 13.80
N GLY A 25 -0.84 -7.83 13.68
CA GLY A 25 -0.05 -8.48 14.73
C GLY A 25 1.27 -7.76 15.03
N TRP A 26 1.98 -7.27 14.01
CA TRP A 26 3.19 -6.46 14.20
C TRP A 26 2.89 -5.16 14.97
N ASN A 27 1.75 -4.53 14.68
CA ASN A 27 1.28 -3.33 15.39
C ASN A 27 1.10 -3.55 16.89
N ALA A 28 0.60 -4.73 17.27
CA ALA A 28 0.32 -5.07 18.67
C ALA A 28 1.58 -5.47 19.46
N ASN A 29 2.62 -5.98 18.80
CA ASN A 29 3.75 -6.61 19.46
C ASN A 29 4.99 -5.69 19.59
N ASP A 30 5.17 -4.71 18.70
CA ASP A 30 6.43 -3.97 18.57
C ASP A 30 6.30 -2.43 18.69
N ASN A 31 5.21 -1.91 19.27
CA ASN A 31 4.93 -0.45 19.32
C ASN A 31 5.04 0.24 17.95
N MET A 32 4.79 -0.51 16.87
CA MET A 32 4.49 0.09 15.59
C MET A 32 3.17 0.84 15.75
N HIS A 33 3.16 2.11 15.39
CA HIS A 33 1.93 2.89 15.29
C HIS A 33 1.56 3.02 13.81
N PHE A 34 1.05 1.94 13.24
CA PHE A 34 0.36 2.02 11.97
C PHE A 34 -1.10 2.36 12.21
N SER A 35 -1.51 3.54 11.77
CA SER A 35 -2.92 3.88 11.63
C SER A 35 -3.47 3.15 10.42
N PHE A 36 -3.80 1.87 10.60
CA PHE A 36 -4.49 1.08 9.58
C PHE A 36 -5.96 1.51 9.54
N ASN A 37 -6.29 2.43 8.65
CA ASN A 37 -7.69 2.76 8.38
C ASN A 37 -8.29 1.62 7.55
N ASN A 38 -8.93 0.69 8.27
CA ASN A 38 -9.35 -0.61 7.75
C ASN A 38 -10.46 -0.50 6.70
N ALA A 39 -10.17 -0.83 5.44
CA ALA A 39 -11.19 -1.03 4.41
C ALA A 39 -12.12 -2.24 4.70
N HIS A 40 -11.70 -3.24 5.47
CA HIS A 40 -12.56 -4.40 5.84
C HIS A 40 -13.65 -4.11 6.88
N ASP A 41 -13.68 -2.92 7.49
CA ASP A 41 -14.93 -2.51 8.15
C ASP A 41 -16.07 -2.40 7.12
N LEU A 42 -15.72 -2.20 5.84
CA LEU A 42 -16.65 -2.27 4.72
C LEU A 42 -17.01 -3.68 4.28
N ASP A 43 -16.34 -4.74 4.74
CA ASP A 43 -16.76 -6.12 4.43
C ASP A 43 -18.08 -6.46 5.16
N THR A 44 -18.25 -5.86 6.35
CA THR A 44 -19.53 -5.78 7.07
C THR A 44 -20.56 -4.89 6.37
N MET A 45 -20.12 -4.00 5.48
CA MET A 45 -20.95 -3.05 4.73
C MET A 45 -21.37 -3.59 3.36
N THR A 46 -20.48 -4.30 2.64
CA THR A 46 -20.73 -5.00 1.37
C THR A 46 -21.64 -6.21 1.56
N SER A 47 -21.51 -6.93 2.69
CA SER A 47 -22.41 -8.04 3.06
C SER A 47 -23.83 -7.58 3.40
N ARG A 48 -24.04 -6.30 3.74
CA ARG A 48 -25.36 -5.69 4.03
C ARG A 48 -25.96 -4.95 2.83
N ALA A 49 -26.05 -5.58 1.66
CA ALA A 49 -26.83 -5.08 0.51
C ALA A 49 -26.65 -3.56 0.21
N GLN A 50 -25.42 -3.04 0.31
CA GLN A 50 -25.12 -1.66 -0.02
C GLN A 50 -24.69 -1.56 -1.49
N SER A 51 -25.10 -0.50 -2.19
CA SER A 51 -24.70 -0.28 -3.57
C SER A 51 -23.18 -0.05 -3.66
N GLU A 52 -22.57 -0.49 -4.77
CA GLU A 52 -21.15 -0.31 -5.02
C GLU A 52 -20.71 1.16 -4.91
N ASP A 53 -21.55 2.09 -5.38
CA ASP A 53 -21.31 3.53 -5.26
C ASP A 53 -21.19 4.00 -3.82
N TYR A 54 -22.02 3.46 -2.93
CA TYR A 54 -21.96 3.81 -1.51
C TYR A 54 -20.64 3.32 -0.89
N VAL A 55 -20.21 2.10 -1.23
CA VAL A 55 -18.92 1.54 -0.78
C VAL A 55 -17.76 2.39 -1.29
N LYS A 56 -17.73 2.70 -2.59
CA LYS A 56 -16.68 3.54 -3.21
C LYS A 56 -16.63 4.95 -2.60
N ARG A 57 -17.77 5.58 -2.29
CA ARG A 57 -17.80 6.88 -1.61
C ARG A 57 -17.13 6.83 -0.22
N ASN A 58 -17.40 5.78 0.56
CA ASN A 58 -16.79 5.61 1.87
C ASN A 58 -15.28 5.33 1.77
N LEU A 59 -14.86 4.45 0.86
CA LEU A 59 -13.44 4.18 0.59
C LEU A 59 -12.72 5.48 0.20
N ARG A 60 -13.34 6.29 -0.67
CA ARG A 60 -12.78 7.58 -1.09
C ARG A 60 -12.59 8.55 0.06
N ALA A 61 -13.61 8.76 0.89
CA ALA A 61 -13.52 9.66 2.03
C ALA A 61 -12.39 9.27 3.00
N ARG A 62 -12.13 7.96 3.16
CA ARG A 62 -11.02 7.45 3.98
C ARG A 62 -9.66 7.66 3.33
N MET A 63 -9.56 7.43 2.03
CA MET A 63 -8.31 7.65 1.29
C MET A 63 -7.94 9.13 1.24
N GLU A 64 -8.91 10.05 1.13
CA GLU A 64 -8.70 11.50 1.20
C GLU A 64 -8.16 11.97 2.56
N GLN A 65 -8.40 11.22 3.64
CA GLN A 65 -7.83 11.47 4.97
C GLN A 65 -6.44 10.86 5.16
N SER A 66 -5.94 10.09 4.19
CA SER A 66 -4.66 9.38 4.27
C SER A 66 -3.56 10.19 3.60
N THR A 67 -2.35 10.15 4.15
CA THR A 67 -1.17 10.85 3.60
C THR A 67 -0.32 9.96 2.71
N GLN A 68 -0.59 8.66 2.71
CA GLN A 68 0.10 7.64 1.92
C GLN A 68 -0.73 6.37 1.77
N VAL A 69 -0.32 5.51 0.83
CA VAL A 69 -0.96 4.24 0.53
C VAL A 69 0.03 3.09 0.65
N LEU A 70 -0.40 2.00 1.26
CA LEU A 70 0.27 0.70 1.26
C LEU A 70 -0.55 -0.29 0.42
N ALA A 71 -0.01 -0.75 -0.68
CA ALA A 71 -0.62 -1.80 -1.50
C ALA A 71 0.06 -3.14 -1.22
N LEU A 72 -0.69 -4.14 -0.75
CA LEU A 72 -0.20 -5.52 -0.63
C LEU A 72 -0.39 -6.22 -1.98
N ILE A 73 0.70 -6.64 -2.59
CA ILE A 73 0.73 -7.23 -3.93
C ILE A 73 0.94 -8.74 -3.80
N GLY A 74 -0.15 -9.50 -3.91
CA GLY A 74 -0.18 -10.94 -4.05
C GLY A 74 -0.34 -11.38 -5.51
N GLU A 75 -0.36 -12.70 -5.71
CA GLU A 75 -0.36 -13.33 -7.04
C GLU A 75 -1.53 -12.88 -7.93
N ARG A 76 -2.70 -12.68 -7.32
CA ARG A 76 -3.95 -12.34 -8.02
C ARG A 76 -4.29 -10.86 -8.02
N THR A 77 -3.58 -10.02 -7.27
CA THR A 77 -3.91 -8.59 -7.08
C THR A 77 -4.02 -7.84 -8.40
N LYS A 78 -3.17 -8.15 -9.39
CA LYS A 78 -3.23 -7.57 -10.74
C LYS A 78 -4.53 -7.80 -11.51
N ASN A 79 -5.30 -8.82 -11.13
CA ASN A 79 -6.53 -9.23 -11.80
C ASN A 79 -7.79 -8.61 -11.14
N LEU A 80 -7.63 -7.81 -10.08
CA LEU A 80 -8.74 -7.27 -9.29
C LEU A 80 -9.15 -5.87 -9.77
N TYR A 81 -10.07 -5.82 -10.73
CA TYR A 81 -10.46 -4.56 -11.38
C TYR A 81 -11.56 -3.78 -10.64
N ARG A 82 -12.36 -4.43 -9.80
CA ARG A 82 -13.58 -3.84 -9.22
C ARG A 82 -13.30 -2.80 -8.12
N PHE A 83 -12.52 -3.19 -7.12
CA PHE A 83 -12.17 -2.36 -5.96
C PHE A 83 -10.69 -2.02 -5.95
N VAL A 84 -9.81 -3.02 -5.90
CA VAL A 84 -8.35 -2.81 -5.81
C VAL A 84 -7.81 -1.89 -6.90
N ARG A 85 -8.11 -2.17 -8.18
CA ARG A 85 -7.69 -1.27 -9.26
C ARG A 85 -8.26 0.14 -9.09
N TRP A 86 -9.55 0.25 -8.77
CA TRP A 86 -10.21 1.54 -8.56
C TRP A 86 -9.57 2.33 -7.40
N GLU A 87 -9.19 1.66 -6.30
CA GLU A 87 -8.48 2.27 -5.18
C GLU A 87 -7.08 2.75 -5.57
N LEU A 88 -6.35 1.97 -6.39
CA LEU A 88 -5.07 2.37 -6.93
C LEU A 88 -5.19 3.57 -7.89
N GLU A 89 -6.22 3.60 -8.73
CA GLU A 89 -6.53 4.75 -9.59
C GLU A 89 -6.80 5.99 -8.74
N LEU A 90 -7.64 5.87 -7.72
CA LEU A 90 -7.94 6.96 -6.80
C LEU A 90 -6.69 7.47 -6.07
N ALA A 91 -5.81 6.58 -5.61
CA ALA A 91 -4.57 6.95 -4.94
C ALA A 91 -3.66 7.79 -5.85
N LEU A 92 -3.58 7.41 -7.14
CA LEU A 92 -2.84 8.16 -8.15
C LEU A 92 -3.47 9.53 -8.42
N ASP A 93 -4.80 9.60 -8.54
CA ASP A 93 -5.55 10.85 -8.75
C ASP A 93 -5.38 11.83 -7.58
N LEU A 94 -5.36 11.31 -6.35
CA LEU A 94 -5.09 12.09 -5.14
C LEU A 94 -3.60 12.45 -4.97
N GLY A 95 -2.72 11.93 -5.84
CA GLY A 95 -1.29 12.17 -5.79
C GLY A 95 -0.60 11.58 -4.55
N LEU A 96 -1.18 10.53 -3.95
CA LEU A 96 -0.65 9.92 -2.75
C LEU A 96 0.60 9.08 -3.06
N PRO A 97 1.64 9.12 -2.20
CA PRO A 97 2.78 8.22 -2.33
C PRO A 97 2.32 6.78 -2.06
N ILE A 98 2.64 5.87 -3.00
CA ILE A 98 2.28 4.45 -2.91
C ILE A 98 3.53 3.63 -2.56
N VAL A 99 3.41 2.81 -1.51
CA VAL A 99 4.34 1.72 -1.16
C VAL A 99 3.71 0.40 -1.58
N ALA A 100 4.33 -0.32 -2.50
CA ALA A 100 3.93 -1.67 -2.90
C ALA A 100 4.73 -2.71 -2.09
N ALA A 101 4.06 -3.42 -1.19
CA ALA A 101 4.64 -4.53 -0.45
C ALA A 101 4.33 -5.85 -1.16
N ASN A 102 5.36 -6.45 -1.75
CA ASN A 102 5.23 -7.68 -2.52
C ASN A 102 5.20 -8.88 -1.58
N ILE A 103 4.09 -9.63 -1.57
CA ILE A 103 3.84 -10.77 -0.68
C ILE A 103 4.81 -11.93 -0.96
N ASN A 104 5.25 -12.08 -2.22
CA ASN A 104 6.27 -13.05 -2.62
C ASN A 104 7.71 -12.67 -2.21
N GLU A 105 7.87 -11.65 -1.35
CA GLU A 105 9.15 -11.11 -0.87
C GLU A 105 10.06 -10.50 -1.96
N ALA A 106 9.54 -10.19 -3.14
CA ALA A 106 10.32 -9.46 -4.14
C ALA A 106 10.70 -8.05 -3.64
N ARG A 107 11.98 -7.67 -3.79
CA ARG A 107 12.48 -6.32 -3.43
C ARG A 107 12.23 -5.27 -4.51
N LYS A 108 11.75 -5.67 -5.69
CA LYS A 108 11.54 -4.83 -6.86
C LYS A 108 10.17 -5.13 -7.45
N GLN A 109 9.75 -4.31 -8.42
CA GLN A 109 8.57 -4.61 -9.22
C GLN A 109 8.74 -5.96 -9.95
N ASP A 110 7.67 -6.74 -9.98
CA ASP A 110 7.58 -8.02 -10.68
C ASP A 110 6.27 -8.14 -11.49
N ASP A 111 6.01 -9.34 -12.01
CA ASP A 111 4.84 -9.63 -12.84
C ASP A 111 3.50 -9.66 -12.07
N TYR A 112 3.51 -9.61 -10.75
CA TYR A 112 2.31 -9.51 -9.92
C TYR A 112 1.86 -8.06 -9.71
N CYS A 113 2.73 -7.08 -10.01
CA CYS A 113 2.39 -5.67 -9.96
C CYS A 113 1.18 -5.34 -10.87
N PRO A 114 0.10 -4.75 -10.33
CA PRO A 114 -1.05 -4.31 -11.10
C PRO A 114 -0.65 -3.35 -12.23
N PRO A 115 -1.15 -3.54 -13.47
CA PRO A 115 -0.77 -2.71 -14.61
C PRO A 115 -0.96 -1.20 -14.40
N ILE A 116 -1.94 -0.81 -13.58
CA ILE A 116 -2.26 0.60 -13.33
C ILE A 116 -1.15 1.38 -12.62
N ILE A 117 -0.35 0.71 -11.79
CA ILE A 117 0.78 1.31 -11.06
C ILE A 117 2.16 0.92 -11.61
N ARG A 118 2.22 0.04 -12.62
CA ARG A 118 3.46 -0.54 -13.14
C ARG A 118 4.47 0.49 -13.66
N ASP A 119 3.96 1.52 -14.31
CA ASP A 119 4.78 2.59 -14.92
C ASP A 119 4.68 3.89 -14.10
N LYS A 120 4.34 3.78 -12.81
CA LYS A 120 4.17 4.92 -11.90
C LYS A 120 5.29 4.95 -10.88
N CYS A 121 5.50 6.12 -10.26
CA CYS A 121 6.48 6.30 -9.20
C CYS A 121 6.01 5.65 -7.89
N VAL A 122 6.16 4.34 -7.82
CA VAL A 122 5.80 3.49 -6.67
C VAL A 122 7.06 2.80 -6.16
N VAL A 123 7.27 2.80 -4.84
CA VAL A 123 8.37 2.04 -4.25
C VAL A 123 7.92 0.61 -3.97
N HIS A 124 8.69 -0.36 -4.45
CA HIS A 124 8.47 -1.78 -4.17
C HIS A 124 9.37 -2.24 -3.03
N VAL A 125 8.80 -3.00 -2.10
CA VAL A 125 9.50 -3.60 -0.96
C VAL A 125 9.05 -5.03 -0.74
N PRO A 126 9.90 -5.90 -0.16
CA PRO A 126 9.45 -7.23 0.24
C PRO A 126 8.44 -7.10 1.39
N PHE A 127 7.52 -8.05 1.51
CA PHE A 127 6.58 -8.15 2.64
C PHE A 127 7.30 -8.56 3.95
N LYS A 128 8.16 -7.67 4.45
CA LYS A 128 8.88 -7.81 5.71
C LYS A 128 8.68 -6.56 6.55
N MET A 129 8.42 -6.77 7.83
CA MET A 129 8.11 -5.74 8.81
C MET A 129 9.06 -4.53 8.73
N LYS A 130 10.38 -4.74 8.84
CA LYS A 130 11.37 -3.66 8.80
C LYS A 130 11.42 -2.93 7.45
N ALA A 131 11.26 -3.66 6.34
CA ALA A 131 11.25 -3.05 5.01
C ALA A 131 10.02 -2.16 4.81
N ILE A 132 8.85 -2.64 5.22
CA ILE A 132 7.60 -1.86 5.14
C ILE A 132 7.64 -0.67 6.08
N GLN A 133 8.12 -0.81 7.32
CA GLN A 133 8.32 0.33 8.24
C GLN A 133 9.19 1.41 7.60
N TYR A 134 10.34 1.00 7.07
CA TYR A 134 11.26 1.93 6.48
C TYR A 134 10.64 2.64 5.28
N ALA A 135 9.94 1.90 4.40
CA ALA A 135 9.23 2.49 3.28
C ALA A 135 8.19 3.50 3.75
N LEU A 136 7.33 3.13 4.69
CA LEU A 136 6.27 4.02 5.17
C LEU A 136 6.82 5.26 5.87
N ALA A 137 7.99 5.19 6.50
CA ALA A 137 8.63 6.33 7.17
C ALA A 137 9.38 7.27 6.22
N ASN A 138 9.95 6.77 5.11
CA ASN A 138 10.84 7.55 4.25
C ASN A 138 10.25 7.87 2.87
N TRP A 139 9.47 6.95 2.29
CA TRP A 139 8.94 7.11 0.95
C TRP A 139 8.04 8.35 0.78
N PRO A 140 7.14 8.71 1.72
CA PRO A 140 6.28 9.88 1.52
C PRO A 140 7.04 11.20 1.39
N SER A 141 8.15 11.36 2.10
CA SER A 141 8.99 12.56 2.00
C SER A 141 9.87 12.51 0.75
N GLU A 142 10.46 11.36 0.44
CA GLU A 142 11.20 11.12 -0.81
C GLU A 142 10.33 11.43 -2.03
N TYR A 143 9.16 10.81 -2.13
CA TYR A 143 8.20 11.00 -3.22
C TYR A 143 7.85 12.49 -3.41
N ARG A 144 7.56 13.21 -2.32
CA ARG A 144 7.23 14.64 -2.37
C ARG A 144 8.42 15.51 -2.78
N GLY A 145 9.64 15.14 -2.39
CA GLY A 145 10.87 15.82 -2.76
C GLY A 145 11.35 15.54 -4.18
N LEU A 146 10.88 14.46 -4.82
CA LEU A 146 11.30 14.11 -6.18
C LEU A 146 10.83 15.14 -7.22
N PRO A 147 11.71 15.59 -8.13
CA PRO A 147 11.36 16.32 -9.34
C PRO A 147 10.33 15.56 -10.19
N LEU A 148 9.51 16.29 -10.95
CA LEU A 148 8.48 15.69 -11.80
C LEU A 148 9.06 14.70 -12.82
N ALA A 149 10.23 15.02 -13.40
CA ALA A 149 10.93 14.13 -14.33
C ALA A 149 11.30 12.78 -13.69
N ASP A 150 11.71 12.81 -12.41
CA ASP A 150 12.06 11.60 -11.67
C ASP A 150 10.82 10.77 -11.29
N ARG A 151 9.66 11.42 -11.12
CA ARG A 151 8.39 10.71 -10.93
C ARG A 151 7.89 10.02 -12.22
N SER A 152 8.38 10.45 -13.38
CA SER A 152 8.11 9.74 -14.65
C SER A 152 9.06 8.58 -14.94
N ALA A 153 10.07 8.34 -14.11
CA ALA A 153 11.07 7.27 -14.30
C ALA A 153 10.55 5.85 -13.95
N GLY A 154 9.28 5.72 -13.56
CA GLY A 154 8.65 4.43 -13.22
C GLY A 154 8.94 3.96 -11.80
N SER A 155 8.89 2.63 -11.61
CA SER A 155 8.99 2.00 -10.29
C SER A 155 10.32 2.28 -9.58
N ARG A 156 10.29 2.29 -8.25
CA ARG A 156 11.44 2.51 -7.36
C ARG A 156 11.65 1.30 -6.44
N HIS A 157 12.86 1.15 -5.94
CA HIS A 157 13.23 0.13 -4.96
C HIS A 157 14.40 0.63 -4.13
N TYR A 158 14.56 0.08 -2.93
CA TYR A 158 15.72 0.39 -2.10
C TYR A 158 16.95 -0.43 -2.51
N THR A 159 18.13 0.10 -2.21
CA THR A 159 19.40 -0.57 -2.51
C THR A 159 19.65 -1.76 -1.58
N ASP A 160 20.51 -2.68 -1.99
CA ASP A 160 20.90 -3.81 -1.12
C ASP A 160 21.58 -3.35 0.17
N ASP A 161 22.31 -2.23 0.15
CA ASP A 161 22.92 -1.64 1.36
C ASP A 161 21.85 -1.20 2.37
N THR A 162 20.77 -0.59 1.88
CA THR A 162 19.60 -0.21 2.69
C THR A 162 19.01 -1.44 3.39
N TYR A 163 18.84 -2.56 2.67
CA TYR A 163 18.33 -3.81 3.26
C TYR A 163 19.32 -4.44 4.25
N ARG A 164 20.62 -4.46 3.94
CA ARG A 164 21.66 -4.97 4.87
C ARG A 164 21.66 -4.21 6.20
N LYS A 165 21.49 -2.88 6.17
CA LYS A 165 21.37 -2.06 7.39
C LYS A 165 20.16 -2.40 8.25
N MET A 166 19.10 -2.96 7.67
CA MET A 166 17.94 -3.48 8.39
C MET A 166 18.14 -4.92 8.90
N GLY A 167 19.20 -5.60 8.46
CA GLY A 167 19.44 -7.02 8.67
C GLY A 167 18.57 -7.92 7.78
N LEU A 168 18.29 -7.50 6.55
CA LEU A 168 17.44 -8.20 5.57
C LEU A 168 18.19 -8.60 4.29
#